data_AF-A0A7Z8DWL4-F1
#
_entry.id   AF-A0A7Z8DWL4-F1
#
_cell.length_a   1.000
_cell.length_b   1.000
_cell.length_c   1.000
_cell.angle_alpha   90.00
_cell.angle_beta   90.00
_cell.angle_gamma   90.00
#
_symmetry.space_group_name_H-M   'P 1'
#
loop_
_entity.id
_entity.type
_entity.pdbx_description
1 polymer ?
#
loop_
_entity_poly.entity_id
_entity_poly.type
_entity_poly.pdbx_seq_one_letter_code
_entity_poly.pdbx_strand_id
1 'polypeptide(L)'
;HDNQIVFGTANGMTISTGLEYGPDNEANTGGQWIQNGGTANNTTVTGGGLQRVNTGGSVSDTVISAGGGQSLQGQAVNTTLNGGEQWVHEGGIATGTVINEKGWQAIKSGAVATDTVVNTGAEGGPDAENGDTGQTVYGDAVRTTINKNGRQIVAAEGTANTTVVYAGGDQTVHGHALDTTLNGGYQYVHNGGTASGTVVNSDGWQIIKEGGLADFTTVNQKGKLQVNAGGTATNVTLKQGGALVTSTAATVLGSNRLGNFTVENGKADGVVLESGGRLDVLEGHSAWKTLVDDGGTLAVSAGGKATGVTMTSGGALIADSGATVE
;
A
#
# COMPACT_ATOMS: atom_id res chain seq x y z
N HIS A 1 12.71 -29.08 -23.06
CA HIS A 1 13.05 -29.09 -21.63
C HIS A 1 14.57 -29.20 -21.42
N ASP A 2 15.36 -28.41 -22.15
CA ASP A 2 16.82 -28.39 -21.94
C ASP A 2 17.12 -27.76 -20.58
N ASN A 3 18.14 -28.28 -19.89
CA ASN A 3 18.59 -27.75 -18.60
C ASN A 3 19.98 -27.14 -18.74
N GLN A 4 20.16 -25.91 -18.28
CA GLN A 4 21.48 -25.33 -18.03
C GLN A 4 21.70 -25.27 -16.52
N ILE A 5 22.62 -26.09 -16.00
CA ILE A 5 23.01 -26.08 -14.59
C ILE A 5 24.27 -25.22 -14.43
N VAL A 6 24.17 -24.13 -13.70
CA VAL A 6 25.22 -23.12 -13.58
C VAL A 6 25.86 -23.21 -12.19
N PHE A 7 27.07 -23.76 -12.14
CA PHE A 7 27.96 -23.70 -10.96
C PHE A 7 29.03 -22.59 -11.09
N GLY A 8 29.27 -22.12 -12.31
CA GLY A 8 30.20 -21.03 -12.64
C GLY A 8 29.44 -19.78 -13.07
N THR A 9 29.78 -19.20 -14.22
CA THR A 9 29.10 -18.01 -14.75
C THR A 9 28.39 -18.31 -16.07
N ALA A 10 27.15 -17.86 -16.21
CA ALA A 10 26.43 -17.77 -17.48
C ALA A 10 26.11 -16.30 -17.78
N ASN A 11 26.17 -15.88 -19.04
CA ASN A 11 25.91 -14.49 -19.41
C ASN A 11 25.13 -14.40 -20.72
N GLY A 12 24.09 -13.58 -20.77
CA GLY A 12 23.33 -13.29 -21.99
C GLY A 12 22.46 -14.46 -22.48
N MET A 13 22.08 -15.37 -21.57
CA MET A 13 21.28 -16.54 -21.94
C MET A 13 19.83 -16.14 -22.20
N THR A 14 19.20 -16.75 -23.20
CA THR A 14 17.75 -16.68 -23.40
C THR A 14 17.12 -18.01 -22.99
N ILE A 15 16.15 -17.96 -22.07
CA ILE A 15 15.50 -19.13 -21.49
C ILE A 15 14.03 -19.14 -21.90
N SER A 16 13.61 -20.20 -22.59
CA SER A 16 12.26 -20.34 -23.18
C SER A 16 11.61 -21.71 -22.91
N THR A 17 12.09 -22.43 -21.88
CA THR A 17 11.56 -23.73 -21.43
C THR A 17 11.68 -23.85 -19.91
N GLY A 18 10.92 -24.75 -19.28
CA GLY A 18 10.98 -25.03 -17.85
C GLY A 18 9.84 -24.46 -17.02
N LEU A 19 8.80 -23.89 -17.62
CA LEU A 19 7.67 -23.28 -16.89
C LEU A 19 6.33 -23.99 -17.16
N GLU A 20 6.34 -25.30 -17.32
CA GLU A 20 5.16 -26.08 -17.73
C GLU A 20 4.02 -26.03 -16.70
N TYR A 21 4.35 -25.91 -15.41
CA TYR A 21 3.40 -25.94 -14.29
C TYR A 21 3.40 -24.65 -13.46
N GLY A 22 3.92 -23.55 -14.03
CA GLY A 22 4.10 -22.27 -13.35
C GLY A 22 5.39 -22.20 -12.52
N PRO A 23 5.89 -20.99 -12.21
CA PRO A 23 7.22 -20.78 -11.62
C PRO A 23 7.44 -21.41 -10.25
N ASP A 24 6.37 -21.61 -9.49
CA ASP A 24 6.42 -22.10 -8.11
C ASP A 24 6.33 -23.65 -8.01
N ASN A 25 6.36 -24.35 -9.14
CA ASN A 25 6.20 -25.81 -9.15
C ASN A 25 7.54 -26.55 -9.26
N GLU A 26 7.77 -27.52 -8.37
CA GLU A 26 8.97 -28.37 -8.39
C GLU A 26 8.97 -29.42 -9.51
N ALA A 27 7.81 -29.73 -10.10
CA ALA A 27 7.67 -30.70 -11.18
C ALA A 27 8.11 -30.16 -12.56
N ASN A 28 8.44 -28.87 -12.66
CA ASN A 28 8.95 -28.29 -13.89
C ASN A 28 10.26 -28.95 -14.33
N THR A 29 10.48 -29.05 -15.65
CA THR A 29 11.71 -29.62 -16.20
C THR A 29 12.27 -28.75 -17.32
N GLY A 30 13.59 -28.55 -17.33
CA GLY A 30 14.23 -27.59 -18.21
C GLY A 30 14.46 -26.24 -17.54
N GLY A 31 15.01 -25.30 -18.29
CA GLY A 31 15.31 -23.94 -17.83
C GLY A 31 16.75 -23.77 -17.37
N GLN A 32 17.00 -22.66 -16.67
CA GLN A 32 18.32 -22.32 -16.12
C GLN A 32 18.31 -22.46 -14.60
N TRP A 33 19.24 -23.25 -14.08
CA TRP A 33 19.35 -23.59 -12.66
C TRP A 33 20.66 -23.05 -12.11
N ILE A 34 20.57 -21.95 -11.36
CA ILE A 34 21.73 -21.30 -10.74
C ILE A 34 21.97 -21.97 -9.39
N GLN A 35 23.07 -22.71 -9.29
CA GLN A 35 23.43 -23.46 -8.11
C GLN A 35 24.24 -22.60 -7.14
N ASN A 36 24.53 -23.14 -5.96
CA ASN A 36 25.39 -22.48 -4.97
C ASN A 36 26.76 -22.10 -5.59
N GLY A 37 27.13 -20.81 -5.49
CA GLY A 37 28.33 -20.23 -6.10
C GLY A 37 28.19 -19.90 -7.59
N GLY A 38 27.09 -20.32 -8.23
CA GLY A 38 26.76 -19.99 -9.60
C GLY A 38 26.29 -18.55 -9.75
N THR A 39 26.58 -17.95 -10.91
CA THR A 39 26.16 -16.60 -11.28
C THR A 39 25.58 -16.58 -12.68
N ALA A 40 24.43 -15.92 -12.87
CA ALA A 40 23.93 -15.61 -14.21
C ALA A 40 23.64 -14.11 -14.38
N ASN A 41 24.12 -13.55 -15.48
CA ASN A 41 23.97 -12.13 -15.78
C ASN A 41 23.24 -11.93 -17.11
N ASN A 42 22.48 -10.85 -17.24
CA ASN A 42 21.81 -10.46 -18.49
C ASN A 42 20.93 -11.59 -19.07
N THR A 43 20.28 -12.37 -18.21
CA THR A 43 19.44 -13.47 -18.66
C THR A 43 18.09 -12.92 -19.12
N THR A 44 17.64 -13.32 -20.30
CA THR A 44 16.28 -13.04 -20.78
C THR A 44 15.43 -14.28 -20.61
N VAL A 45 14.37 -14.20 -19.81
CA VAL A 45 13.40 -15.28 -19.59
C VAL A 45 12.13 -14.94 -20.36
N THR A 46 11.81 -15.71 -21.39
CA THR A 46 10.64 -15.49 -22.26
C THR A 46 9.48 -16.38 -21.86
N GLY A 47 8.36 -16.28 -22.57
CA GLY A 47 7.21 -17.19 -22.42
C GLY A 47 7.64 -18.66 -22.36
N GLY A 48 7.19 -19.37 -21.31
CA GLY A 48 7.54 -20.77 -21.04
C GLY A 48 8.92 -21.00 -20.40
N GLY A 49 9.71 -19.93 -20.21
CA GLY A 49 11.03 -19.98 -19.59
C GLY A 49 10.99 -19.94 -18.06
N LEU A 50 11.83 -20.76 -17.43
CA LEU A 50 12.09 -20.71 -15.99
C LEU A 50 13.57 -20.49 -15.69
N GLN A 51 13.87 -19.46 -14.90
CA GLN A 51 15.14 -19.33 -14.20
C GLN A 51 14.93 -19.68 -12.72
N ARG A 52 15.53 -20.78 -12.25
CA ARG A 52 15.57 -21.13 -10.83
C ARG A 52 16.90 -20.72 -10.23
N VAL A 53 16.84 -19.90 -9.19
CA VAL A 53 18.01 -19.42 -8.45
C VAL A 53 17.99 -20.07 -7.07
N ASN A 54 18.75 -21.16 -6.92
CA ASN A 54 18.81 -21.91 -5.67
C ASN A 54 19.59 -21.12 -4.61
N THR A 55 19.50 -21.57 -3.35
CA THR A 55 20.26 -21.01 -2.24
C THR A 55 21.77 -20.94 -2.57
N GLY A 56 22.36 -19.76 -2.36
CA GLY A 56 23.76 -19.47 -2.69
C GLY A 56 24.03 -19.13 -4.17
N GLY A 57 23.02 -19.24 -5.04
CA GLY A 57 23.08 -18.74 -6.41
C GLY A 57 22.79 -17.24 -6.50
N SER A 58 23.35 -16.58 -7.51
CA SER A 58 23.16 -15.15 -7.74
C SER A 58 22.81 -14.85 -9.19
N VAL A 59 21.88 -13.91 -9.41
CA VAL A 59 21.56 -13.39 -10.74
C VAL A 59 21.54 -11.88 -10.77
N SER A 60 21.91 -11.31 -11.91
CA SER A 60 21.84 -9.87 -12.15
C SER A 60 21.25 -9.53 -13.51
N ASP A 61 20.58 -8.38 -13.58
CA ASP A 61 20.05 -7.78 -14.82
C ASP A 61 19.19 -8.78 -15.62
N THR A 62 18.39 -9.58 -14.89
CA THR A 62 17.48 -10.55 -15.50
C THR A 62 16.24 -9.83 -16.02
N VAL A 63 15.87 -10.06 -17.28
CA VAL A 63 14.64 -9.54 -17.89
C VAL A 63 13.66 -10.68 -18.07
N ILE A 64 12.49 -10.58 -17.44
CA ILE A 64 11.43 -11.59 -17.50
C ILE A 64 10.26 -11.01 -18.28
N SER A 65 9.99 -11.59 -19.45
CA SER A 65 8.90 -11.19 -20.33
C SER A 65 7.62 -11.97 -20.02
N ALA A 66 6.50 -11.54 -20.61
CA ALA A 66 5.20 -12.19 -20.48
C ALA A 66 5.26 -13.72 -20.57
N GLY A 67 4.72 -14.39 -19.55
CA GLY A 67 4.68 -15.85 -19.42
C GLY A 67 6.01 -16.52 -19.09
N GLY A 68 7.06 -15.76 -18.78
CA GLY A 68 8.30 -16.25 -18.20
C GLY A 68 8.28 -16.10 -16.66
N GLY A 69 9.12 -16.88 -15.97
CA GLY A 69 9.17 -16.86 -14.51
C GLY A 69 10.56 -17.03 -13.93
N GLN A 70 10.80 -16.41 -12.78
CA GLN A 70 11.94 -16.68 -11.92
C GLN A 70 11.49 -17.19 -10.56
N SER A 71 12.06 -18.32 -10.13
CA SER A 71 11.91 -18.88 -8.78
C SER A 71 13.20 -18.62 -8.00
N LEU A 72 13.12 -17.82 -6.94
CA LEU A 72 14.27 -17.24 -6.26
C LEU A 72 14.36 -17.69 -4.79
N GLN A 73 15.28 -18.61 -4.49
CA GLN A 73 15.75 -18.94 -3.12
C GLN A 73 17.14 -18.32 -2.83
N GLY A 74 17.85 -17.83 -3.85
CA GLY A 74 19.15 -17.16 -3.75
C GLY A 74 19.02 -15.63 -3.79
N GLN A 75 19.89 -14.97 -4.57
CA GLN A 75 19.91 -13.52 -4.72
C GLN A 75 19.63 -13.09 -6.15
N ALA A 76 18.78 -12.07 -6.33
CA ALA A 76 18.55 -11.42 -7.61
C ALA A 76 18.71 -9.91 -7.49
N VAL A 77 19.46 -9.31 -8.41
CA VAL A 77 19.70 -7.86 -8.47
C VAL A 77 19.21 -7.32 -9.81
N ASN A 78 18.51 -6.17 -9.80
CA ASN A 78 18.03 -5.45 -10.99
C ASN A 78 17.17 -6.31 -11.93
N THR A 79 16.28 -7.13 -11.35
CA THR A 79 15.34 -7.89 -12.19
C THR A 79 14.30 -6.95 -12.81
N THR A 80 14.00 -7.09 -14.10
CA THR A 80 12.94 -6.34 -14.78
C THR A 80 11.81 -7.27 -15.20
N LEU A 81 10.59 -7.00 -14.75
CA LEU A 81 9.39 -7.80 -15.05
C LEU A 81 8.51 -7.06 -16.08
N ASN A 82 8.54 -7.51 -17.33
CA ASN A 82 7.74 -6.98 -18.43
C ASN A 82 6.60 -7.96 -18.76
N GLY A 83 5.65 -8.11 -17.85
CA GLY A 83 4.59 -9.13 -17.90
C GLY A 83 4.98 -10.50 -17.33
N GLY A 84 6.24 -10.66 -16.92
CA GLY A 84 6.75 -11.89 -16.31
C GLY A 84 6.61 -11.91 -14.78
N GLU A 85 6.94 -13.05 -14.19
CA GLU A 85 6.76 -13.29 -12.76
C GLU A 85 8.09 -13.50 -12.03
N GLN A 86 8.19 -12.97 -10.80
CA GLN A 86 9.26 -13.29 -9.86
C GLN A 86 8.67 -13.76 -8.54
N TRP A 87 9.02 -14.98 -8.15
CA TRP A 87 8.63 -15.60 -6.90
C TRP A 87 9.83 -15.65 -5.98
N VAL A 88 9.83 -14.81 -4.95
CA VAL A 88 10.87 -14.77 -3.92
C VAL A 88 10.44 -15.69 -2.78
N HIS A 89 11.16 -16.80 -2.61
CA HIS A 89 10.89 -17.82 -1.60
C HIS A 89 11.64 -17.53 -0.30
N GLU A 90 11.35 -18.31 0.74
CA GLU A 90 12.05 -18.25 2.03
C GLU A 90 13.58 -18.21 1.85
N GLY A 91 14.24 -17.23 2.49
CA GLY A 91 15.67 -16.98 2.38
C GLY A 91 16.12 -16.28 1.09
N GLY A 92 15.24 -16.13 0.10
CA GLY A 92 15.48 -15.41 -1.13
C GLY A 92 15.49 -13.89 -0.93
N ILE A 93 16.37 -13.20 -1.65
CA ILE A 93 16.52 -11.75 -1.60
C ILE A 93 16.47 -11.17 -3.02
N ALA A 94 15.49 -10.30 -3.27
CA ALA A 94 15.38 -9.54 -4.51
C ALA A 94 15.68 -8.06 -4.26
N THR A 95 16.66 -7.48 -4.96
CA THR A 95 17.04 -6.07 -4.81
C THR A 95 16.88 -5.33 -6.14
N GLY A 96 16.19 -4.19 -6.11
CA GLY A 96 16.05 -3.32 -7.28
C GLY A 96 15.15 -3.90 -8.38
N THR A 97 14.19 -4.76 -8.03
CA THR A 97 13.23 -5.28 -9.02
C THR A 97 12.37 -4.16 -9.56
N VAL A 98 12.25 -4.05 -10.89
CA VAL A 98 11.35 -3.12 -11.57
C VAL A 98 10.19 -3.90 -12.18
N ILE A 99 8.97 -3.60 -11.72
CA ILE A 99 7.74 -4.27 -12.14
C ILE A 99 7.01 -3.35 -13.13
N ASN A 100 7.10 -3.67 -14.41
CA ASN A 100 6.42 -2.95 -15.49
C ASN A 100 5.09 -3.62 -15.85
N GLU A 101 4.41 -3.15 -16.89
CA GLU A 101 3.07 -3.57 -17.31
C GLU A 101 2.85 -5.09 -17.18
N LYS A 102 1.86 -5.46 -16.37
CA LYS A 102 1.44 -6.84 -16.05
C LYS A 102 2.50 -7.73 -15.39
N GLY A 103 3.66 -7.19 -15.05
CA GLY A 103 4.64 -7.90 -14.25
C GLY A 103 4.11 -8.19 -12.85
N TRP A 104 4.60 -9.25 -12.24
CA TRP A 104 4.18 -9.62 -10.89
C TRP A 104 5.34 -10.14 -10.04
N GLN A 105 5.46 -9.60 -8.83
CA GLN A 105 6.43 -10.06 -7.84
C GLN A 105 5.69 -10.55 -6.59
N ALA A 106 5.93 -11.81 -6.22
CA ALA A 106 5.43 -12.41 -4.99
C ALA A 106 6.57 -12.61 -3.99
N ILE A 107 6.49 -11.98 -2.82
CA ILE A 107 7.49 -12.09 -1.74
C ILE A 107 6.88 -13.00 -0.69
N LYS A 108 7.32 -14.25 -0.63
CA LYS A 108 6.78 -15.24 0.30
C LYS A 108 7.25 -14.99 1.73
N SER A 109 6.64 -15.68 2.70
CA SER A 109 7.08 -15.67 4.08
C SER A 109 8.57 -16.03 4.19
N GLY A 110 9.32 -15.28 5.00
CA GLY A 110 10.77 -15.43 5.17
C GLY A 110 11.62 -14.91 4.01
N ALA A 111 11.01 -14.31 2.99
CA ALA A 111 11.70 -13.68 1.86
C ALA A 111 11.77 -12.15 2.02
N VAL A 112 12.75 -11.52 1.36
CA VAL A 112 12.93 -10.06 1.40
C VAL A 112 13.01 -9.49 -0.02
N ALA A 113 12.26 -8.43 -0.28
CA ALA A 113 12.48 -7.56 -1.43
C ALA A 113 12.90 -6.15 -0.99
N THR A 114 13.93 -5.59 -1.60
CA THR A 114 14.37 -4.23 -1.34
C THR A 114 14.36 -3.37 -2.59
N ASP A 115 14.06 -2.08 -2.43
CA ASP A 115 14.19 -1.08 -3.49
C ASP A 115 13.38 -1.44 -4.75
N THR A 116 12.24 -2.10 -4.55
CA THR A 116 11.35 -2.48 -5.65
C THR A 116 10.65 -1.24 -6.21
N VAL A 117 10.58 -1.14 -7.53
CA VAL A 117 9.83 -0.09 -8.24
C VAL A 117 8.62 -0.71 -8.90
N VAL A 118 7.42 -0.27 -8.53
CA VAL A 118 6.15 -0.84 -9.01
C VAL A 118 5.44 0.15 -9.93
N ASN A 119 5.22 -0.24 -11.19
CA ASN A 119 4.62 0.59 -12.25
C ASN A 119 3.32 0.00 -12.83
N THR A 120 2.77 -1.07 -12.24
CA THR A 120 1.56 -1.78 -12.71
C THR A 120 0.75 -2.34 -11.54
N GLY A 121 -0.51 -2.71 -11.79
CA GLY A 121 -1.41 -3.40 -10.87
C GLY A 121 -2.54 -2.54 -10.28
N ALA A 122 -2.57 -1.24 -10.57
CA ALA A 122 -3.62 -0.30 -10.16
C ALA A 122 -4.33 0.37 -11.36
N GLU A 123 -4.28 -0.21 -12.56
CA GLU A 123 -4.83 0.39 -13.78
C GLU A 123 -6.36 0.60 -13.71
N GLY A 124 -7.08 -0.24 -12.96
CA GLY A 124 -8.52 -0.08 -12.70
C GLY A 124 -8.85 0.93 -11.60
N GLY A 125 -7.84 1.48 -10.94
CA GLY A 125 -7.99 2.29 -9.73
C GLY A 125 -8.13 1.44 -8.46
N PRO A 126 -8.38 2.09 -7.32
CA PRO A 126 -8.22 1.50 -6.00
C PRO A 126 -9.29 0.49 -5.59
N ASP A 127 -10.50 0.59 -6.14
CA ASP A 127 -11.63 -0.30 -5.86
C ASP A 127 -11.87 -1.32 -6.98
N ALA A 128 -11.00 -1.37 -7.99
CA ALA A 128 -11.10 -2.38 -9.03
C ALA A 128 -10.61 -3.74 -8.54
N GLU A 129 -11.25 -4.81 -9.02
CA GLU A 129 -10.71 -6.16 -9.00
C GLU A 129 -9.51 -6.23 -9.96
N ASN A 130 -8.41 -5.59 -9.57
CA ASN A 130 -7.16 -5.65 -10.31
C ASN A 130 -6.63 -7.10 -10.24
N GLY A 131 -6.23 -7.65 -11.38
CA GLY A 131 -5.65 -9.01 -11.45
C GLY A 131 -4.32 -9.11 -10.71
N ASP A 132 -3.78 -10.33 -10.62
CA ASP A 132 -2.53 -10.67 -9.92
C ASP A 132 -1.29 -10.05 -10.58
N THR A 133 -1.12 -8.74 -10.43
CA THR A 133 -0.02 -7.92 -10.99
C THR A 133 0.45 -6.89 -9.97
N GLY A 134 1.64 -6.34 -10.17
CA GLY A 134 2.29 -5.48 -9.19
C GLY A 134 3.09 -6.28 -8.17
N GLN A 135 3.08 -5.87 -6.90
CA GLN A 135 3.83 -6.53 -5.84
C GLN A 135 2.90 -7.10 -4.77
N THR A 136 3.02 -8.40 -4.46
CA THR A 136 2.31 -9.03 -3.34
C THR A 136 3.32 -9.45 -2.26
N VAL A 137 3.13 -8.96 -1.04
CA VAL A 137 4.05 -9.11 0.08
C VAL A 137 3.42 -10.00 1.16
N TYR A 138 3.92 -11.23 1.28
CA TYR A 138 3.67 -12.15 2.39
C TYR A 138 4.86 -12.22 3.37
N GLY A 139 6.05 -11.84 2.92
CA GLY A 139 7.26 -11.65 3.73
C GLY A 139 7.54 -10.17 3.98
N ASP A 140 8.76 -9.73 3.69
CA ASP A 140 9.21 -8.35 3.93
C ASP A 140 9.52 -7.58 2.64
N ALA A 141 8.97 -6.38 2.50
CA ALA A 141 9.32 -5.44 1.44
C ALA A 141 9.87 -4.13 2.06
N VAL A 142 11.02 -3.66 1.59
CA VAL A 142 11.72 -2.50 2.17
C VAL A 142 12.06 -1.47 1.11
N ARG A 143 11.77 -0.19 1.36
CA ARG A 143 12.03 0.95 0.44
C ARG A 143 11.35 0.76 -0.93
N THR A 144 10.11 0.29 -0.92
CA THR A 144 9.34 0.16 -2.16
C THR A 144 8.91 1.52 -2.67
N THR A 145 9.08 1.77 -3.97
CA THR A 145 8.53 2.94 -4.67
C THR A 145 7.36 2.49 -5.53
N ILE A 146 6.17 3.04 -5.27
CA ILE A 146 4.96 2.77 -6.04
C ILE A 146 4.67 4.01 -6.88
N ASN A 147 4.83 3.87 -8.20
CA ASN A 147 4.55 4.92 -9.16
C ASN A 147 3.07 4.90 -9.60
N LYS A 148 2.72 5.80 -10.52
CA LYS A 148 1.42 5.78 -11.19
C LYS A 148 1.12 4.40 -11.75
N ASN A 149 -0.10 3.92 -11.50
CA ASN A 149 -0.63 2.60 -11.83
C ASN A 149 0.06 1.45 -11.08
N GLY A 150 1.01 1.72 -10.19
CA GLY A 150 1.64 0.72 -9.36
C GLY A 150 0.74 0.27 -8.21
N ARG A 151 0.78 -1.03 -7.88
CA ARG A 151 0.09 -1.57 -6.72
C ARG A 151 0.97 -2.48 -5.87
N GLN A 152 1.01 -2.20 -4.56
CA GLN A 152 1.53 -3.13 -3.56
C GLN A 152 0.38 -3.67 -2.70
N ILE A 153 0.33 -4.98 -2.52
CA ILE A 153 -0.57 -5.65 -1.59
C ILE A 153 0.28 -6.22 -0.46
N VAL A 154 0.12 -5.69 0.76
CA VAL A 154 0.69 -6.26 1.97
C VAL A 154 -0.32 -7.24 2.53
N ALA A 155 -0.09 -8.54 2.33
CA ALA A 155 -0.96 -9.61 2.82
C ALA A 155 -0.92 -9.67 4.36
N ALA A 156 -1.83 -10.45 4.97
CA ALA A 156 -2.03 -10.47 6.43
C ALA A 156 -0.74 -10.69 7.26
N GLU A 157 0.16 -11.55 6.79
CA GLU A 157 1.44 -11.83 7.45
C GLU A 157 2.61 -10.98 6.93
N GLY A 158 2.36 -10.16 5.91
CA GLY A 158 3.39 -9.37 5.24
C GLY A 158 3.70 -8.06 5.98
N THR A 159 4.93 -7.58 5.80
CA THR A 159 5.37 -6.27 6.27
C THR A 159 5.98 -5.46 5.13
N ALA A 160 5.53 -4.22 4.96
CA ALA A 160 6.14 -3.24 4.08
C ALA A 160 6.71 -2.06 4.88
N ASN A 161 7.99 -1.74 4.69
CA ASN A 161 8.69 -0.70 5.45
C ASN A 161 9.26 0.39 4.52
N THR A 162 9.04 1.65 4.89
CA THR A 162 9.56 2.84 4.17
C THR A 162 9.04 2.88 2.73
N THR A 163 7.75 2.62 2.55
CA THR A 163 7.13 2.66 1.21
C THR A 163 6.82 4.10 0.81
N VAL A 164 7.13 4.47 -0.43
CA VAL A 164 6.75 5.76 -1.02
C VAL A 164 5.72 5.53 -2.11
N VAL A 165 4.57 6.18 -2.00
CA VAL A 165 3.45 6.05 -2.96
C VAL A 165 3.22 7.39 -3.65
N TYR A 166 3.44 7.43 -4.96
CA TYR A 166 3.19 8.62 -5.78
C TYR A 166 1.78 8.66 -6.34
N ALA A 167 1.41 9.80 -6.92
CA ALA A 167 0.10 10.02 -7.53
C ALA A 167 -0.35 8.90 -8.48
N GLY A 168 -1.50 8.32 -8.18
CA GLY A 168 -2.10 7.21 -8.93
C GLY A 168 -1.48 5.84 -8.65
N GLY A 169 -0.63 5.71 -7.63
CA GLY A 169 -0.19 4.43 -7.08
C GLY A 169 -0.95 4.07 -5.79
N ASP A 170 -1.05 2.78 -5.52
CA ASP A 170 -1.87 2.21 -4.45
C ASP A 170 -1.08 1.24 -3.55
N GLN A 171 -1.26 1.37 -2.24
CA GLN A 171 -0.88 0.37 -1.26
C GLN A 171 -2.12 -0.19 -0.55
N THR A 172 -2.36 -1.50 -0.68
CA THR A 172 -3.40 -2.23 0.08
C THR A 172 -2.76 -2.93 1.27
N VAL A 173 -3.26 -2.69 2.49
CA VAL A 173 -2.66 -3.19 3.73
C VAL A 173 -3.64 -4.10 4.45
N HIS A 174 -3.35 -5.40 4.43
CA HIS A 174 -3.96 -6.42 5.28
C HIS A 174 -3.03 -6.86 6.43
N GLY A 175 -1.72 -6.71 6.26
CA GLY A 175 -0.71 -6.94 7.30
C GLY A 175 -0.20 -5.63 7.90
N HIS A 176 1.11 -5.39 7.83
CA HIS A 176 1.76 -4.24 8.46
C HIS A 176 2.45 -3.30 7.46
N ALA A 177 2.07 -2.02 7.47
CA ALA A 177 2.77 -0.97 6.73
C ALA A 177 3.44 0.00 7.70
N LEU A 178 4.75 0.16 7.59
CA LEU A 178 5.57 1.03 8.46
C LEU A 178 6.18 2.17 7.65
N ASP A 179 6.11 3.39 8.17
CA ASP A 179 6.75 4.59 7.62
C ASP A 179 6.39 4.85 6.16
N THR A 180 5.11 4.69 5.83
CA THR A 180 4.62 4.95 4.46
C THR A 180 4.51 6.45 4.20
N THR A 181 5.02 6.92 3.07
CA THR A 181 4.90 8.32 2.62
C THR A 181 3.99 8.40 1.39
N LEU A 182 2.87 9.12 1.49
CA LEU A 182 1.91 9.31 0.42
C LEU A 182 2.11 10.68 -0.26
N ASN A 183 2.76 10.66 -1.43
CA ASN A 183 3.02 11.84 -2.28
C ASN A 183 1.99 11.91 -3.43
N GLY A 184 0.71 12.09 -3.07
CA GLY A 184 -0.41 12.03 -4.00
C GLY A 184 -1.00 10.63 -4.20
N GLY A 185 -0.35 9.60 -3.66
CA GLY A 185 -0.81 8.21 -3.73
C GLY A 185 -1.79 7.81 -2.63
N TYR A 186 -2.23 6.55 -2.70
CA TYR A 186 -3.28 6.01 -1.83
C TYR A 186 -2.77 4.88 -0.94
N GLN A 187 -3.22 4.86 0.32
CA GLN A 187 -3.06 3.71 1.22
C GLN A 187 -4.43 3.29 1.77
N TYR A 188 -4.79 2.03 1.55
CA TYR A 188 -6.01 1.41 2.05
C TYR A 188 -5.66 0.44 3.16
N VAL A 189 -6.01 0.77 4.40
CA VAL A 189 -5.84 -0.12 5.55
C VAL A 189 -7.13 -0.90 5.75
N HIS A 190 -7.09 -2.18 5.42
CA HIS A 190 -8.23 -3.09 5.48
C HIS A 190 -8.38 -3.71 6.89
N ASN A 191 -9.47 -4.45 7.09
CA ASN A 191 -9.72 -5.19 8.32
C ASN A 191 -8.51 -6.07 8.70
N GLY A 192 -8.02 -5.94 9.94
CA GLY A 192 -6.83 -6.61 10.45
C GLY A 192 -5.50 -5.95 10.08
N GLY A 193 -5.50 -5.07 9.08
CA GLY A 193 -4.32 -4.32 8.66
C GLY A 193 -3.95 -3.21 9.64
N THR A 194 -2.65 -2.96 9.76
CA THR A 194 -2.10 -1.87 10.58
C THR A 194 -1.14 -1.01 9.76
N ALA A 195 -1.33 0.31 9.77
CA ALA A 195 -0.36 1.27 9.24
C ALA A 195 0.20 2.13 10.37
N SER A 196 1.52 2.21 10.51
CA SER A 196 2.20 3.02 11.54
C SER A 196 3.13 4.05 10.91
N GLY A 197 3.11 5.28 11.42
CA GLY A 197 4.01 6.35 10.96
C GLY A 197 3.71 6.85 9.54
N THR A 198 2.46 6.72 9.08
CA THR A 198 2.11 7.18 7.73
C THR A 198 2.14 8.71 7.64
N VAL A 199 2.84 9.24 6.64
CA VAL A 199 2.91 10.66 6.32
C VAL A 199 2.10 10.93 5.06
N VAL A 200 1.04 11.72 5.19
CA VAL A 200 0.12 12.06 4.10
C VAL A 200 0.44 13.47 3.59
N ASN A 201 1.11 13.57 2.45
CA ASN A 201 1.43 14.85 1.80
C ASN A 201 0.31 15.32 0.87
N SER A 202 0.51 16.45 0.18
CA SER A 202 -0.49 17.02 -0.75
C SER A 202 -1.07 15.97 -1.68
N ASP A 203 -2.39 15.92 -1.76
CA ASP A 203 -3.18 15.00 -2.58
C ASP A 203 -3.05 13.52 -2.21
N GLY A 204 -2.18 13.19 -1.25
CA GLY A 204 -2.10 11.86 -0.66
C GLY A 204 -3.35 11.56 0.15
N TRP A 205 -3.77 10.31 0.15
CA TRP A 205 -4.98 9.91 0.84
C TRP A 205 -4.82 8.55 1.51
N GLN A 206 -4.91 8.57 2.83
CA GLN A 206 -4.95 7.38 3.67
C GLN A 206 -6.40 7.05 4.03
N ILE A 207 -6.80 5.79 3.86
CA ILE A 207 -8.16 5.31 4.06
C ILE A 207 -8.13 4.14 5.03
N ILE A 208 -8.71 4.34 6.21
CA ILE A 208 -8.83 3.32 7.24
C ILE A 208 -10.24 2.73 7.15
N LYS A 209 -10.32 1.49 6.67
CA LYS A 209 -11.59 0.76 6.54
C LYS A 209 -12.01 0.18 7.90
N GLU A 210 -13.21 -0.40 7.94
CA GLU A 210 -13.70 -1.10 9.12
C GLU A 210 -12.70 -2.18 9.58
N GLY A 211 -12.35 -2.17 10.88
CA GLY A 211 -11.38 -3.07 11.47
C GLY A 211 -9.90 -2.80 11.13
N GLY A 212 -9.62 -1.76 10.33
CA GLY A 212 -8.26 -1.28 10.08
C GLY A 212 -7.76 -0.36 11.19
N LEU A 213 -6.44 -0.36 11.42
CA LEU A 213 -5.76 0.48 12.40
C LEU A 213 -4.70 1.37 11.75
N ALA A 214 -4.75 2.67 12.01
CA ALA A 214 -3.64 3.57 11.79
C ALA A 214 -3.10 4.11 13.10
N ASP A 215 -1.78 4.17 13.24
CA ASP A 215 -1.12 4.79 14.38
C ASP A 215 -0.06 5.79 13.89
N PHE A 216 0.11 6.89 14.63
CA PHE A 216 1.08 7.95 14.32
C PHE A 216 0.94 8.55 12.90
N THR A 217 -0.29 8.70 12.43
CA THR A 217 -0.53 9.35 11.13
C THR A 217 -0.27 10.85 11.20
N THR A 218 0.54 11.38 10.29
CA THR A 218 0.70 12.83 10.09
C THR A 218 0.04 13.26 8.78
N VAL A 219 -0.89 14.20 8.84
CA VAL A 219 -1.56 14.76 7.66
C VAL A 219 -1.07 16.18 7.43
N ASN A 220 -0.35 16.38 6.34
CA ASN A 220 0.16 17.68 5.92
C ASN A 220 -0.89 18.43 5.09
N GLN A 221 -0.57 19.68 4.72
CA GLN A 221 -1.44 20.53 3.92
C GLN A 221 -1.90 19.81 2.63
N LYS A 222 -3.22 19.79 2.39
CA LYS A 222 -3.91 19.09 1.29
C LYS A 222 -3.78 17.57 1.28
N GLY A 223 -3.13 16.97 2.27
CA GLY A 223 -3.24 15.54 2.53
C GLY A 223 -4.59 15.21 3.16
N LYS A 224 -5.05 13.97 3.00
CA LYS A 224 -6.34 13.51 3.54
C LYS A 224 -6.19 12.22 4.33
N LEU A 225 -6.67 12.23 5.57
CA LEU A 225 -6.98 11.02 6.33
C LEU A 225 -8.49 10.79 6.29
N GLN A 226 -8.92 9.62 5.81
CA GLN A 226 -10.28 9.16 5.93
C GLN A 226 -10.37 7.96 6.86
N VAL A 227 -11.26 8.02 7.84
CA VAL A 227 -11.53 6.91 8.77
C VAL A 227 -13.00 6.54 8.65
N ASN A 228 -13.26 5.35 8.12
CA ASN A 228 -14.62 4.85 7.95
C ASN A 228 -15.19 4.36 9.30
N ALA A 229 -16.50 4.13 9.35
CA ALA A 229 -17.13 3.51 10.51
C ALA A 229 -16.42 2.20 10.90
N GLY A 230 -16.16 2.02 12.20
CA GLY A 230 -15.41 0.88 12.73
C GLY A 230 -13.90 0.88 12.44
N GLY A 231 -13.37 1.86 11.70
CA GLY A 231 -11.93 2.09 11.56
C GLY A 231 -11.35 2.83 12.77
N THR A 232 -10.08 2.61 13.06
CA THR A 232 -9.37 3.27 14.18
C THR A 232 -8.12 4.00 13.70
N ALA A 233 -7.96 5.26 14.09
CA ALA A 233 -6.75 6.04 13.90
C ALA A 233 -6.32 6.70 15.22
N THR A 234 -5.14 6.36 15.73
CA THR A 234 -4.57 6.91 16.97
C THR A 234 -3.33 7.74 16.70
N ASN A 235 -3.01 8.63 17.65
CA ASN A 235 -1.84 9.52 17.57
C ASN A 235 -1.80 10.35 16.28
N VAL A 236 -2.97 10.76 15.78
CA VAL A 236 -3.08 11.56 14.56
C VAL A 236 -2.53 12.97 14.80
N THR A 237 -1.71 13.46 13.87
CA THR A 237 -1.26 14.86 13.82
C THR A 237 -1.81 15.51 12.56
N LEU A 238 -2.87 16.31 12.70
CA LEU A 238 -3.40 17.14 11.62
C LEU A 238 -2.66 18.49 11.59
N LYS A 239 -1.82 18.70 10.58
CA LYS A 239 -1.22 20.02 10.33
C LYS A 239 -2.26 20.94 9.71
N GLN A 240 -2.02 22.25 9.76
CA GLN A 240 -2.90 23.23 9.13
C GLN A 240 -3.09 22.94 7.64
N GLY A 241 -4.35 22.88 7.21
CA GLY A 241 -4.77 22.52 5.86
C GLY A 241 -4.77 21.02 5.58
N GLY A 242 -4.50 20.17 6.56
CA GLY A 242 -4.71 18.72 6.45
C GLY A 242 -6.19 18.37 6.64
N ALA A 243 -6.71 17.47 5.82
CA ALA A 243 -8.12 17.09 5.83
C ALA A 243 -8.34 15.81 6.66
N LEU A 244 -9.32 15.85 7.56
CA LEU A 244 -9.89 14.67 8.21
C LEU A 244 -11.30 14.42 7.67
N VAL A 245 -11.57 13.22 7.17
CA VAL A 245 -12.90 12.76 6.74
C VAL A 245 -13.31 11.58 7.62
N THR A 246 -14.34 11.75 8.44
CA THR A 246 -14.76 10.70 9.39
C THR A 246 -16.22 10.85 9.79
N SER A 247 -16.75 9.88 10.53
CA SER A 247 -18.02 9.99 11.25
C SER A 247 -17.84 9.70 12.74
N THR A 248 -18.88 9.95 13.52
CA THR A 248 -18.93 9.57 14.95
C THR A 248 -19.02 8.05 15.19
N ALA A 249 -19.08 7.23 14.13
CA ALA A 249 -18.97 5.76 14.21
C ALA A 249 -17.53 5.23 14.05
N ALA A 250 -16.55 6.11 13.85
CA ALA A 250 -15.13 5.77 13.83
C ALA A 250 -14.46 6.09 15.18
N THR A 251 -13.20 5.64 15.33
CA THR A 251 -12.32 6.08 16.42
C THR A 251 -11.16 6.88 15.84
N VAL A 252 -11.04 8.16 16.17
CA VAL A 252 -9.95 9.05 15.73
C VAL A 252 -9.44 9.89 16.91
N LEU A 253 -8.21 9.65 17.33
CA LEU A 253 -7.60 10.34 18.47
C LEU A 253 -6.32 11.05 18.03
N GLY A 254 -6.17 12.32 18.36
CA GLY A 254 -4.99 13.07 17.94
C GLY A 254 -4.96 14.53 18.34
N SER A 255 -4.19 15.30 17.59
CA SER A 255 -4.07 16.74 17.72
C SER A 255 -4.18 17.45 16.38
N ASN A 256 -4.67 18.68 16.42
CA ASN A 256 -4.74 19.62 15.31
C ASN A 256 -4.19 20.99 15.76
N ARG A 257 -4.31 22.02 14.92
CA ARG A 257 -3.81 23.37 15.21
C ARG A 257 -4.42 24.06 16.44
N LEU A 258 -5.53 23.55 16.97
CA LEU A 258 -6.20 24.07 18.17
C LEU A 258 -5.93 23.24 19.43
N GLY A 259 -5.19 22.14 19.33
CA GLY A 259 -4.89 21.23 20.44
C GLY A 259 -5.39 19.81 20.17
N ASN A 260 -5.65 19.06 21.24
CA ASN A 260 -6.12 17.68 21.13
C ASN A 260 -7.57 17.63 20.65
N PHE A 261 -7.89 16.59 19.87
CA PHE A 261 -9.25 16.28 19.45
C PHE A 261 -9.53 14.78 19.59
N THR A 262 -10.80 14.43 19.74
CA THR A 262 -11.23 13.03 19.77
C THR A 262 -12.49 12.83 18.93
N VAL A 263 -12.61 11.63 18.38
CA VAL A 263 -13.84 11.04 17.86
C VAL A 263 -13.85 9.62 18.38
N GLU A 264 -14.69 9.31 19.35
CA GLU A 264 -14.78 7.97 19.94
C GLU A 264 -16.14 7.78 20.61
N ASN A 265 -16.63 6.54 20.65
CA ASN A 265 -17.84 6.18 21.38
C ASN A 265 -19.06 7.07 21.06
N GLY A 266 -19.25 7.43 19.78
CA GLY A 266 -20.37 8.29 19.35
C GLY A 266 -20.21 9.78 19.70
N LYS A 267 -19.02 10.22 20.14
CA LYS A 267 -18.74 11.61 20.51
C LYS A 267 -17.52 12.15 19.78
N ALA A 268 -17.65 13.32 19.17
CA ALA A 268 -16.54 14.12 18.66
C ALA A 268 -16.28 15.35 19.56
N ASP A 269 -15.03 15.73 19.76
CA ASP A 269 -14.60 16.90 20.55
C ASP A 269 -13.39 17.57 19.89
N GLY A 270 -13.48 18.88 19.64
CA GLY A 270 -12.35 19.70 19.18
C GLY A 270 -11.91 19.44 17.74
N VAL A 271 -12.78 18.84 16.91
CA VAL A 271 -12.49 18.53 15.51
C VAL A 271 -12.38 19.81 14.68
N VAL A 272 -11.32 19.92 13.87
CA VAL A 272 -11.14 20.99 12.88
C VAL A 272 -11.38 20.41 11.48
N LEU A 273 -12.26 21.04 10.72
CA LEU A 273 -12.61 20.64 9.36
C LEU A 273 -12.16 21.74 8.39
N GLU A 274 -11.20 21.43 7.53
CA GLU A 274 -10.65 22.35 6.54
C GLU A 274 -10.14 21.57 5.31
N SER A 275 -9.97 22.24 4.17
CA SER A 275 -9.34 21.66 2.97
C SER A 275 -9.96 20.34 2.47
N GLY A 276 -11.30 20.22 2.55
CA GLY A 276 -12.04 19.02 2.19
C GLY A 276 -12.30 18.05 3.34
N GLY A 277 -11.94 18.42 4.58
CA GLY A 277 -12.30 17.68 5.78
C GLY A 277 -13.81 17.63 6.00
N ARG A 278 -14.29 16.51 6.52
CA ARG A 278 -15.71 16.28 6.79
C ARG A 278 -15.92 15.49 8.08
N LEU A 279 -16.92 15.89 8.86
CA LEU A 279 -17.43 15.12 10.00
C LEU A 279 -18.92 14.82 9.79
N ASP A 280 -19.29 13.55 9.79
CA ASP A 280 -20.67 13.09 9.86
C ASP A 280 -21.05 12.76 11.31
N VAL A 281 -21.97 13.53 11.89
CA VAL A 281 -22.56 13.32 13.21
C VAL A 281 -23.86 12.55 13.05
N LEU A 282 -23.82 11.26 13.39
CA LEU A 282 -24.92 10.32 13.21
C LEU A 282 -26.04 10.49 14.26
N GLU A 283 -27.17 9.80 14.03
CA GLU A 283 -28.30 9.75 14.96
C GLU A 283 -27.87 9.29 16.37
N GLY A 284 -28.29 10.01 17.40
CA GLY A 284 -27.96 9.70 18.80
C GLY A 284 -26.51 10.03 19.20
N HIS A 285 -25.67 10.45 18.26
CA HIS A 285 -24.29 10.85 18.50
C HIS A 285 -24.15 12.36 18.68
N SER A 286 -22.97 12.80 19.15
CA SER A 286 -22.70 14.21 19.41
C SER A 286 -21.34 14.69 18.92
N ALA A 287 -21.24 15.98 18.62
CA ALA A 287 -20.00 16.69 18.38
C ALA A 287 -19.95 17.98 19.22
N TRP A 288 -18.80 18.29 19.80
CA TRP A 288 -18.57 19.50 20.57
C TRP A 288 -17.36 20.26 20.04
N LYS A 289 -17.46 21.59 19.98
CA LYS A 289 -16.35 22.48 19.58
C LYS A 289 -15.77 22.16 18.19
N THR A 290 -16.64 21.82 17.25
CA THR A 290 -16.20 21.65 15.86
C THR A 290 -15.93 23.02 15.24
N LEU A 291 -14.71 23.23 14.73
CA LEU A 291 -14.40 24.35 13.84
C LEU A 291 -14.61 23.89 12.40
N VAL A 292 -15.41 24.61 11.65
CA VAL A 292 -15.65 24.39 10.22
C VAL A 292 -15.08 25.57 9.45
N ASP A 293 -13.92 25.36 8.84
CA ASP A 293 -13.15 26.35 8.10
C ASP A 293 -13.23 26.14 6.59
N ASP A 294 -12.46 26.91 5.82
CA ASP A 294 -12.49 26.89 4.35
C ASP A 294 -12.37 25.47 3.78
N GLY A 295 -13.39 25.07 3.01
CA GLY A 295 -13.51 23.74 2.42
C GLY A 295 -13.89 22.61 3.40
N GLY A 296 -14.11 22.90 4.68
CA GLY A 296 -14.61 21.95 5.68
C GLY A 296 -16.12 21.75 5.60
N THR A 297 -16.59 20.54 5.93
CA THR A 297 -18.04 20.24 5.99
C THR A 297 -18.43 19.51 7.27
N LEU A 298 -19.27 20.14 8.10
CA LEU A 298 -19.97 19.45 9.18
C LEU A 298 -21.33 18.99 8.68
N ALA A 299 -21.63 17.70 8.81
CA ALA A 299 -22.93 17.14 8.48
C ALA A 299 -23.56 16.49 9.73
N VAL A 300 -24.78 16.90 10.08
CA VAL A 300 -25.50 16.43 11.26
C VAL A 300 -26.79 15.78 10.81
N SER A 301 -26.88 14.47 11.02
CA SER A 301 -28.06 13.67 10.69
C SER A 301 -29.22 14.00 11.64
N ALA A 302 -30.44 13.62 11.25
CA ALA A 302 -31.59 13.69 12.16
C ALA A 302 -31.28 12.95 13.48
N GLY A 303 -31.60 13.59 14.63
CA GLY A 303 -31.28 13.05 15.95
C GLY A 303 -29.82 13.18 16.38
N GLY A 304 -28.92 13.67 15.51
CA GLY A 304 -27.56 14.04 15.86
C GLY A 304 -27.48 15.42 16.52
N LYS A 305 -26.44 15.65 17.33
CA LYS A 305 -26.25 16.92 18.06
C LYS A 305 -24.84 17.49 17.89
N ALA A 306 -24.72 18.71 17.37
CA ALA A 306 -23.46 19.45 17.34
C ALA A 306 -23.60 20.74 18.16
N THR A 307 -22.71 20.95 19.14
CA THR A 307 -22.73 22.16 19.99
C THR A 307 -21.39 22.88 20.03
N GLY A 308 -21.43 24.20 20.19
CA GLY A 308 -20.22 25.02 20.18
C GLY A 308 -19.56 25.02 18.80
N VAL A 309 -20.37 24.89 17.74
CA VAL A 309 -19.89 24.92 16.37
C VAL A 309 -19.39 26.33 16.05
N THR A 310 -18.16 26.43 15.54
CA THR A 310 -17.62 27.67 15.01
C THR A 310 -17.55 27.57 13.49
N MET A 311 -18.29 28.41 12.79
CA MET A 311 -18.26 28.51 11.33
C MET A 311 -17.38 29.70 10.92
N THR A 312 -16.45 29.48 9.99
CA THR A 312 -15.71 30.57 9.33
C THR A 312 -16.00 30.58 7.83
N SER A 313 -15.41 31.54 7.10
CA SER A 313 -15.66 31.70 5.67
C SER A 313 -15.24 30.45 4.89
N GLY A 314 -16.11 29.98 3.99
CA GLY A 314 -15.85 28.80 3.16
C GLY A 314 -16.21 27.45 3.81
N GLY A 315 -16.61 27.45 5.09
CA GLY A 315 -17.14 26.26 5.76
C GLY A 315 -18.58 25.94 5.35
N ALA A 316 -18.92 24.65 5.33
CA ALA A 316 -20.27 24.15 5.02
C ALA A 316 -20.89 23.42 6.21
N LEU A 317 -22.17 23.69 6.46
CA LEU A 317 -23.00 22.96 7.41
C LEU A 317 -24.16 22.30 6.67
N ILE A 318 -24.33 21.00 6.85
CA ILE A 318 -25.47 20.22 6.38
C ILE A 318 -26.19 19.69 7.62
N ALA A 319 -27.48 20.02 7.78
CA ALA A 319 -28.25 19.56 8.92
C ALA A 319 -29.65 19.12 8.45
N ASP A 320 -30.02 17.89 8.79
CA ASP A 320 -31.35 17.35 8.49
C ASP A 320 -32.40 17.91 9.44
N SER A 321 -33.68 17.83 9.05
CA SER A 321 -34.78 18.11 9.97
C SER A 321 -34.71 17.17 11.18
N GLY A 322 -34.60 17.73 12.39
CA GLY A 322 -34.44 16.96 13.63
C GLY A 322 -32.99 16.86 14.12
N ALA A 323 -32.01 17.42 13.40
CA ALA A 323 -30.68 17.68 13.93
C ALA A 323 -30.69 18.85 14.93
N THR A 324 -29.83 18.79 15.94
CA THR A 324 -29.56 19.92 16.84
C THR A 324 -28.20 20.52 16.50
N VAL A 325 -28.16 21.79 16.11
CA VAL A 325 -26.93 22.55 15.90
C VAL A 325 -27.01 23.86 16.67
N GLU A 326 -26.13 24.02 17.67
CA GLU A 326 -26.10 25.16 18.61
C GLU A 326 -24.71 25.77 18.77
#